data_AF-A0A350W1B1-F1
#
_entry.id   AF-A0A350W1B1-F1
#
_cell.length_a   1.000
_cell.length_b   1.000
_cell.length_c   1.000
_cell.angle_alpha   90.00
_cell.angle_beta   90.00
_cell.angle_gamma   90.00
#
_symmetry.space_group_name_H-M   'P 1'
#
loop_
_entity.id
_entity.type
_entity.pdbx_description
1 polymer ?
#
loop_
_entity_poly.entity_id
_entity_poly.type
_entity_poly.pdbx_seq_one_letter_code
_entity_poly.pdbx_strand_id
1 'polypeptide(L)'
;MTYSYIGKMAAYERDRQGVSAETVCKGLCDLDIYNSFEKGEDVGDIHVVRMVLQRLGISASLAGRYLCRDEYDEIYARFNILELLRAGRLESAKKAVEEYENRYCVRGNRLNMQFMTYMNARIAQLDGDTVEALCMYKKAIGYTIEDYGVAEFTCISIYEYFMLANIAQLNAALGNYMEAEKLYERLLAYCHRKNSDYWTMACVYPKTICEMLDINTPERMGDYDRQVWLNECNAALKVLSDTSRLHYICPLLNKRHALLELLGEEPDKQYDSFLEHYEWLRNRYHVKGELLEWYPYYNSDWEFYPVEKLINERRKLYGMTIEELAEGVCAPETVSRIINRRVSPKRSTVEALLDKLELRGVLLEDVMVCDDWETHRIWDDMVHAQAIDDYVTGRRLNEKIAKKLDVNIPINRMLLEYVNVGADMGIEKNNYEKYALLHEKMLGFNIENIEKLTIFTRIETMVINRYFYCMDKVKNYTKLGVYESMCNTYLSDSGNDRASATNFEGTLTRCASYTGNAARFTDSNNYSEWGINLELNCERMHCLSTIIYCIPWNNAECGRNVSGDDIKMCECAYWVAWMLNEKGRMNFYNRWIEKHSEK
;
A
#
# COMPACT_ATOMS: atom_id res chain seq x y z
N MET A 1 -21.46 6.10 17.33
CA MET A 1 -21.28 4.64 17.16
C MET A 1 -20.56 4.41 15.85
N THR A 2 -19.23 4.34 15.92
CA THR A 2 -18.30 4.22 14.79
C THR A 2 -18.03 2.75 14.44
N TYR A 3 -18.18 1.83 15.40
CA TYR A 3 -17.93 0.40 15.24
C TYR A 3 -18.74 -0.31 14.16
N SER A 4 -19.93 0.18 13.82
CA SER A 4 -20.77 -0.52 12.85
C SER A 4 -20.22 -0.46 11.43
N TYR A 5 -19.32 0.47 11.10
CA TYR A 5 -18.92 0.70 9.70
C TYR A 5 -18.15 -0.47 9.07
N ILE A 6 -17.03 -0.91 9.67
CA ILE A 6 -16.24 -2.03 9.11
C ILE A 6 -17.04 -3.34 9.15
N GLY A 7 -17.73 -3.63 10.26
CA GLY A 7 -18.56 -4.83 10.40
C GLY A 7 -19.68 -4.91 9.35
N LYS A 8 -20.40 -3.80 9.15
CA LYS A 8 -21.43 -3.71 8.11
C LYS A 8 -20.87 -3.77 6.70
N MET A 9 -19.69 -3.18 6.46
CA MET A 9 -19.02 -3.27 5.17
C MET A 9 -18.65 -4.71 4.84
N ALA A 10 -18.11 -5.46 5.81
CA ALA A 10 -17.84 -6.88 5.67
C ALA A 10 -19.14 -7.67 5.41
N ALA A 11 -20.21 -7.41 6.16
CA ALA A 11 -21.50 -8.05 5.96
C ALA A 11 -22.10 -7.77 4.57
N TYR A 12 -22.06 -6.50 4.13
CA TYR A 12 -22.51 -6.08 2.80
C TYR A 12 -21.78 -6.86 1.70
N GLU A 13 -20.44 -6.94 1.79
CA GLU A 13 -19.64 -7.60 0.78
C GLU A 13 -19.83 -9.12 0.79
N ARG A 14 -19.93 -9.72 1.98
CA ARG A 14 -20.24 -11.13 2.15
C ARG A 14 -21.58 -11.49 1.48
N ASP A 15 -22.63 -10.72 1.76
CA ASP A 15 -23.96 -10.92 1.19
C ASP A 15 -23.96 -10.73 -0.33
N ARG A 16 -23.21 -9.74 -0.84
CA ARG A 16 -23.03 -9.50 -2.29
C ARG A 16 -22.41 -10.70 -2.99
N GLN A 17 -21.41 -11.33 -2.38
CA GLN A 17 -20.72 -12.50 -2.93
C GLN A 17 -21.47 -13.82 -2.70
N GLY A 18 -22.52 -13.83 -1.86
CA GLY A 18 -23.26 -15.04 -1.50
C GLY A 18 -22.44 -16.03 -0.66
N VAL A 19 -21.44 -15.55 0.08
CA VAL A 19 -20.59 -16.38 0.95
C VAL A 19 -21.19 -16.45 2.35
N SER A 20 -21.13 -17.60 3.01
CA SER A 20 -21.66 -17.72 4.38
C SER A 20 -20.67 -17.19 5.43
N ALA A 21 -21.19 -16.70 6.56
CA ALA A 21 -20.38 -16.26 7.69
C ALA A 21 -19.43 -17.38 8.19
N GLU A 22 -19.94 -18.61 8.25
CA GLU A 22 -19.16 -19.81 8.59
C GLU A 22 -17.98 -20.00 7.64
N THR A 23 -18.20 -19.82 6.33
CA THR A 23 -17.13 -19.95 5.33
C THR A 23 -16.05 -18.88 5.53
N VAL A 24 -16.44 -17.62 5.78
CA VAL A 24 -15.48 -16.52 5.95
C VAL A 24 -14.68 -16.67 7.25
N CYS A 25 -15.32 -17.01 8.36
CA CYS A 25 -14.66 -17.07 9.67
C CYS A 25 -13.92 -18.38 9.95
N LYS A 26 -14.14 -19.43 9.15
CA LYS A 26 -13.58 -20.78 9.36
C LYS A 26 -12.07 -20.74 9.59
N GLY A 27 -11.62 -21.25 10.74
CA GLY A 27 -10.20 -21.28 11.10
C GLY A 27 -9.62 -19.95 11.61
N LEU A 28 -10.37 -18.84 11.51
CA LEU A 28 -9.96 -17.52 12.03
C LEU A 28 -10.50 -17.28 13.44
N CYS A 29 -11.81 -17.47 13.61
CA CYS A 29 -12.51 -17.26 14.89
C CYS A 29 -13.84 -18.03 14.93
N ASP A 30 -14.46 -18.08 16.11
CA ASP A 30 -15.78 -18.67 16.30
C ASP A 30 -16.87 -17.83 15.63
N LEU A 31 -17.94 -18.49 15.17
CA LEU A 31 -19.05 -17.84 14.47
C LEU A 31 -19.71 -16.72 15.31
N ASP A 32 -19.78 -16.88 16.62
CA ASP A 32 -20.32 -15.86 17.53
C ASP A 32 -19.46 -14.58 17.55
N ILE A 33 -18.13 -14.74 17.53
CA ILE A 33 -17.18 -13.61 17.45
C ILE A 33 -17.35 -12.91 16.10
N TYR A 34 -17.44 -13.67 15.01
CA TYR A 34 -17.67 -13.12 13.68
C TYR A 34 -19.01 -12.37 13.56
N ASN A 35 -20.09 -12.94 14.10
CA ASN A 35 -21.41 -12.30 14.12
C ASN A 35 -21.42 -11.02 14.95
N SER A 36 -20.70 -10.99 16.08
CA SER A 36 -20.50 -9.77 16.88
C SER A 36 -19.74 -8.70 16.08
N PHE A 37 -18.74 -9.12 15.31
CA PHE A 37 -18.01 -8.24 14.39
C PHE A 37 -18.91 -7.64 13.31
N GLU A 38 -19.70 -8.45 12.59
CA GLU A 38 -20.59 -7.92 11.54
C GLU A 38 -21.64 -6.93 12.08
N LYS A 39 -22.15 -7.18 13.30
CA LYS A 39 -23.09 -6.27 13.97
C LYS A 39 -22.42 -4.98 14.47
N GLY A 40 -21.09 -4.93 14.50
CA GLY A 40 -20.33 -3.82 15.08
C GLY A 40 -20.41 -3.75 16.60
N GLU A 41 -20.65 -4.88 17.27
CA GLU A 41 -20.70 -5.01 18.73
C GLU A 41 -19.29 -5.15 19.32
N ASP A 42 -18.40 -5.86 18.62
CA ASP A 42 -16.98 -5.99 18.95
C ASP A 42 -16.15 -5.98 17.65
N VAL A 43 -15.14 -5.12 17.55
CA VAL A 43 -14.27 -5.10 16.37
C VAL A 43 -13.34 -6.32 16.34
N GLY A 44 -13.08 -6.95 17.49
CA GLY A 44 -12.19 -8.11 17.57
C GLY A 44 -10.72 -7.76 17.37
N ASP A 45 -9.91 -8.80 17.27
CA ASP A 45 -8.45 -8.72 17.08
C ASP A 45 -8.10 -8.23 15.67
N ILE A 46 -7.16 -7.28 15.54
CA ILE A 46 -6.75 -6.69 14.26
C ILE A 46 -6.33 -7.73 13.21
N HIS A 47 -5.71 -8.83 13.62
CA HIS A 47 -5.32 -9.90 12.69
C HIS A 47 -6.54 -10.64 12.15
N VAL A 48 -7.56 -10.88 12.99
CA VAL A 48 -8.83 -11.49 12.55
C VAL A 48 -9.55 -10.56 11.57
N VAL A 49 -9.68 -9.27 11.90
CA VAL A 49 -10.34 -8.29 11.03
C VAL A 49 -9.69 -8.24 9.65
N ARG A 50 -8.35 -8.13 9.60
CA ARG A 50 -7.61 -8.09 8.34
C ARG A 50 -7.79 -9.36 7.52
N MET A 51 -7.75 -10.54 8.15
CA MET A 51 -7.98 -11.82 7.49
C MET A 51 -9.40 -11.93 6.92
N VAL A 52 -10.40 -11.48 7.67
CA VAL A 52 -11.81 -11.45 7.24
C VAL A 52 -11.98 -10.56 6.02
N LEU A 53 -11.46 -9.33 6.06
CA LEU A 53 -11.53 -8.40 4.92
C LEU A 53 -10.88 -8.98 3.68
N GLN A 54 -9.67 -9.56 3.81
CA GLN A 54 -8.98 -10.16 2.66
C GLN A 54 -9.70 -11.38 2.09
N ARG A 55 -10.31 -12.23 2.94
CA ARG A 55 -11.15 -13.34 2.45
C ARG A 55 -12.38 -12.84 1.69
N LEU A 56 -12.91 -11.67 2.04
CA LEU A 56 -13.96 -10.99 1.31
C LEU A 56 -13.43 -10.21 0.09
N GLY A 57 -12.15 -10.31 -0.25
CA GLY A 57 -11.57 -9.58 -1.38
C GLY A 57 -11.46 -8.08 -1.15
N ILE A 58 -11.40 -7.64 0.11
CA ILE A 58 -11.23 -6.25 0.52
C ILE A 58 -9.79 -6.07 1.04
N SER A 59 -9.14 -4.98 0.63
CA SER A 59 -7.80 -4.63 1.12
C SER A 59 -7.77 -4.55 2.66
N ALA A 60 -6.73 -5.13 3.23
CA ALA A 60 -6.53 -5.10 4.68
C ALA A 60 -6.22 -3.68 5.21
N SER A 61 -5.87 -2.71 4.35
CA SER A 61 -5.67 -1.31 4.76
C SER A 61 -6.93 -0.71 5.40
N LEU A 62 -8.11 -1.17 4.96
CA LEU A 62 -9.41 -0.75 5.49
C LEU A 62 -9.69 -1.22 6.93
N ALA A 63 -8.87 -2.09 7.51
CA ALA A 63 -8.98 -2.46 8.92
C ALA A 63 -8.64 -1.30 9.87
N GLY A 64 -8.12 -0.20 9.33
CA GLY A 64 -7.66 0.95 10.09
C GLY A 64 -6.17 0.86 10.40
N ARG A 65 -5.58 2.03 10.65
CA ARG A 65 -4.12 2.19 10.79
C ARG A 65 -3.66 2.76 12.13
N TYR A 66 -4.61 3.14 12.99
CA TYR A 66 -4.33 3.66 14.32
C TYR A 66 -4.64 2.58 15.35
N LEU A 67 -3.60 2.07 15.99
CA LEU A 67 -3.70 0.91 16.86
C LEU A 67 -3.45 1.26 18.32
N CYS A 68 -4.11 0.53 19.20
CA CYS A 68 -3.78 0.57 20.62
C CYS A 68 -2.40 -0.06 20.86
N ARG A 69 -1.75 0.34 21.95
CA ARG A 69 -0.37 -0.05 22.28
C ARG A 69 -0.04 -1.53 22.02
N ASP A 70 -0.86 -2.44 22.53
CA ASP A 70 -0.56 -3.88 22.46
C ASP A 70 -0.64 -4.41 21.02
N GLU A 71 -1.66 -4.00 20.24
CA GLU A 71 -1.80 -4.36 18.82
C GLU A 71 -0.67 -3.74 17.97
N TYR A 72 -0.33 -2.47 18.26
CA TYR A 72 0.76 -1.77 17.59
C TYR A 72 2.10 -2.48 17.82
N ASP A 73 2.42 -2.83 19.07
CA ASP A 73 3.68 -3.49 19.43
C ASP A 73 3.81 -4.88 18.80
N GLU A 74 2.70 -5.59 18.68
CA GLU A 74 2.66 -6.89 18.02
C GLU A 74 2.91 -6.77 16.52
N ILE A 75 2.17 -5.89 15.85
CA ILE A 75 2.33 -5.59 14.42
C ILE A 75 3.75 -5.12 14.13
N TYR A 76 4.29 -4.21 14.93
CA TYR A 76 5.66 -3.73 14.79
C TYR A 76 6.70 -4.85 14.95
N ALA A 77 6.49 -5.80 15.87
CA ALA A 77 7.38 -6.95 16.01
C ALA A 77 7.38 -7.84 14.76
N ARG A 78 6.21 -8.08 14.16
CA ARG A 78 6.11 -8.84 12.89
C ARG A 78 6.83 -8.12 11.75
N PHE A 79 6.69 -6.80 11.65
CA PHE A 79 7.41 -5.99 10.66
C PHE A 79 8.93 -6.14 10.77
N ASN A 80 9.45 -6.01 11.98
CA ASN A 80 10.88 -6.12 12.23
C ASN A 80 11.42 -7.49 11.78
N ILE A 81 10.67 -8.58 11.99
CA ILE A 81 11.05 -9.91 11.49
C ILE A 81 11.15 -9.91 9.96
N LEU A 82 10.15 -9.37 9.26
CA LEU A 82 10.14 -9.31 7.79
C LEU A 82 11.31 -8.48 7.24
N GLU A 83 11.60 -7.33 7.87
CA GLU A 83 12.74 -6.48 7.49
C GLU A 83 14.09 -7.20 7.66
N LEU A 84 14.25 -7.97 8.74
CA LEU A 84 15.46 -8.77 8.97
C LEU A 84 15.60 -9.88 7.92
N LEU A 85 14.52 -10.56 7.55
CA LEU A 85 14.52 -11.58 6.50
C LEU A 85 14.86 -10.97 5.13
N ARG A 86 14.20 -9.87 4.75
CA ARG A 86 14.48 -9.14 3.50
C ARG A 86 15.95 -8.71 3.43
N ALA A 87 16.51 -8.23 4.54
CA ALA A 87 17.91 -7.82 4.63
C ALA A 87 18.91 -9.00 4.67
N GLY A 88 18.45 -10.26 4.59
CA GLY A 88 19.29 -11.45 4.66
C GLY A 88 19.93 -11.67 6.04
N ARG A 89 19.43 -11.02 7.10
CA ARG A 89 19.96 -11.11 8.47
C ARG A 89 19.33 -12.29 9.21
N LEU A 90 19.56 -13.51 8.72
CA LEU A 90 18.87 -14.72 9.17
C LEU A 90 19.00 -14.99 10.67
N GLU A 91 20.20 -14.85 11.25
CA GLU A 91 20.42 -15.07 12.69
C GLU A 91 19.66 -14.06 13.56
N SER A 92 19.58 -12.80 13.11
CA SER A 92 18.77 -11.78 13.81
C SER A 92 17.28 -12.07 13.65
N ALA A 93 16.85 -12.53 12.47
CA ALA A 93 15.47 -12.91 12.22
C ALA A 93 15.04 -14.10 13.10
N LYS A 94 15.86 -15.15 13.22
CA LYS A 94 15.63 -16.31 14.11
C LYS A 94 15.38 -15.84 15.55
N LYS A 95 16.27 -15.00 16.08
CA LYS A 95 16.12 -14.44 17.43
C LYS A 95 14.84 -13.61 17.58
N ALA A 96 14.50 -12.78 16.58
CA ALA A 96 13.29 -11.98 16.61
C ALA A 96 12.01 -12.84 16.56
N VAL A 97 12.02 -13.96 15.83
CA VAL A 97 10.93 -14.95 15.81
C VAL A 97 10.76 -15.62 17.16
N GLU A 98 11.85 -16.03 17.83
CA GLU A 98 11.82 -16.58 19.19
C GLU A 98 11.26 -15.58 20.21
N GLU A 99 11.68 -14.31 20.14
CA GLU A 99 11.15 -13.24 20.99
C GLU A 99 9.64 -13.02 20.73
N TYR A 100 9.21 -13.05 19.47
CA TYR A 100 7.80 -12.93 19.09
C TYR A 100 6.99 -14.11 19.64
N GLU A 101 7.48 -15.34 19.51
CA GLU A 101 6.83 -16.55 20.04
C GLU A 101 6.63 -16.45 21.56
N ASN A 102 7.70 -16.12 22.29
CA ASN A 102 7.67 -16.00 23.75
C ASN A 102 6.72 -14.90 24.25
N ARG A 103 6.46 -13.88 23.44
CA ARG A 103 5.63 -12.73 23.85
C ARG A 103 4.18 -12.86 23.41
N TYR A 104 3.93 -13.32 22.18
CA TYR A 104 2.62 -13.24 21.53
C TYR A 104 1.97 -14.60 21.26
N CYS A 105 2.72 -15.71 21.34
CA CYS A 105 2.18 -17.05 21.10
C CYS A 105 1.79 -17.81 22.39
N VAL A 106 2.13 -17.31 23.58
CA VAL A 106 1.90 -17.98 24.89
C VAL A 106 0.44 -18.33 25.14
N ARG A 107 -0.50 -17.58 24.56
CA ARG A 107 -1.95 -17.81 24.70
C ARG A 107 -2.53 -18.78 23.66
N GLY A 108 -1.70 -19.35 22.78
CA GLY A 108 -2.16 -20.24 21.72
C GLY A 108 -3.01 -19.55 20.65
N ASN A 109 -2.81 -18.24 20.40
CA ASN A 109 -3.49 -17.54 19.31
C ASN A 109 -3.08 -18.17 17.97
N ARG A 110 -4.05 -18.72 17.24
CA ARG A 110 -3.83 -19.45 15.98
C ARG A 110 -3.14 -18.61 14.92
N LEU A 111 -3.50 -17.34 14.78
CA LEU A 111 -2.91 -16.45 13.77
C LEU A 111 -1.46 -16.08 14.12
N ASN A 112 -1.14 -15.96 15.41
CA ASN A 112 0.23 -15.71 15.86
C ASN A 112 1.11 -16.95 15.65
N MET A 113 0.56 -18.13 15.95
CA MET A 113 1.22 -19.41 15.67
C MET A 113 1.43 -19.64 14.17
N GLN A 114 0.44 -19.28 13.34
CA GLN A 114 0.57 -19.31 11.88
C GLN A 114 1.70 -18.42 11.40
N PHE A 115 1.71 -17.15 11.83
CA PHE A 115 2.75 -16.20 11.44
C PHE A 115 4.15 -16.71 11.83
N MET A 116 4.32 -17.13 13.09
CA MET A 116 5.59 -17.68 13.57
C MET A 116 6.03 -18.92 12.77
N THR A 117 5.11 -19.86 12.52
CA THR A 117 5.41 -21.08 11.75
C THR A 117 5.78 -20.74 10.30
N TYR A 118 5.10 -19.77 9.70
CA TYR A 118 5.40 -19.27 8.36
C TYR A 118 6.77 -18.59 8.28
N MET A 119 7.14 -17.79 9.28
CA MET A 119 8.47 -17.17 9.38
C MET A 119 9.57 -18.21 9.51
N ASN A 120 9.36 -19.26 10.31
CA ASN A 120 10.30 -20.38 10.40
C ASN A 120 10.41 -21.16 9.09
N ALA A 121 9.30 -21.36 8.35
CA ALA A 121 9.33 -21.97 7.02
C ALA A 121 10.19 -21.16 6.04
N ARG A 122 10.07 -19.82 6.09
CA ARG A 122 10.89 -18.90 5.31
C ARG A 122 12.37 -18.97 5.67
N ILE A 123 12.69 -19.04 6.96
CA ILE A 123 14.07 -19.20 7.43
C ILE A 123 14.65 -20.53 6.91
N ALA A 124 13.93 -21.64 7.06
CA ALA A 124 14.35 -22.94 6.56
C ALA A 124 14.59 -22.93 5.03
N GLN A 125 13.69 -22.29 4.28
CA GLN A 125 13.83 -22.14 2.83
C GLN A 125 15.12 -21.38 2.45
N LEU A 126 15.47 -20.34 3.22
CA LEU A 126 16.69 -19.56 2.99
C LEU A 126 17.97 -20.25 3.44
N ASP A 127 17.88 -21.08 4.46
CA ASP A 127 18.96 -21.98 4.87
C ASP A 127 19.15 -23.15 3.87
N GLY A 128 18.29 -23.24 2.84
CA GLY A 128 18.36 -24.25 1.78
C GLY A 128 17.69 -25.58 2.13
N ASP A 129 16.95 -25.65 3.24
CA ASP A 129 16.22 -26.83 3.66
C ASP A 129 14.79 -26.84 3.08
N THR A 130 14.69 -27.23 1.82
CA THR A 130 13.43 -27.31 1.05
C THR A 130 12.41 -28.25 1.70
N VAL A 131 12.86 -29.34 2.34
CA VAL A 131 11.98 -30.35 2.93
C VAL A 131 11.36 -29.82 4.22
N GLU A 132 12.18 -29.25 5.10
CA GLU A 132 11.69 -28.64 6.33
C GLU A 132 10.81 -27.41 6.03
N ALA A 133 11.20 -26.57 5.07
CA ALA A 133 10.39 -25.46 4.62
C ALA A 133 8.99 -25.92 4.18
N LEU A 134 8.89 -26.97 3.36
CA LEU A 134 7.61 -27.51 2.91
C LEU A 134 6.77 -28.05 4.09
N CYS A 135 7.41 -28.76 5.02
CA CYS A 135 6.76 -29.26 6.23
C CYS A 135 6.16 -28.10 7.05
N MET A 136 6.95 -27.06 7.29
CA MET A 136 6.54 -25.89 8.04
C MET A 136 5.45 -25.07 7.33
N TYR A 137 5.52 -24.88 6.01
CA TYR A 137 4.43 -24.19 5.29
C TYR A 137 3.12 -24.97 5.35
N LYS A 138 3.15 -26.30 5.20
CA LYS A 138 1.95 -27.15 5.37
C LYS A 138 1.38 -27.04 6.79
N LYS A 139 2.24 -26.96 7.80
CA LYS A 139 1.82 -26.71 9.18
C LYS A 139 1.23 -25.31 9.37
N ALA A 140 1.84 -24.28 8.77
CA ALA A 140 1.38 -22.90 8.85
C ALA A 140 -0.01 -22.71 8.25
N ILE A 141 -0.26 -23.24 7.05
CA ILE A 141 -1.57 -23.13 6.40
C ILE A 141 -2.65 -23.89 7.18
N GLY A 142 -2.29 -25.00 7.84
CA GLY A 142 -3.19 -25.80 8.67
C GLY A 142 -3.81 -25.07 9.87
N TYR A 143 -3.27 -23.92 10.28
CA TYR A 143 -3.88 -23.10 11.33
C TYR A 143 -5.16 -22.39 10.90
N THR A 144 -5.32 -22.09 9.60
CA THR A 144 -6.49 -21.35 9.08
C THR A 144 -7.25 -22.09 7.98
N ILE A 145 -6.60 -23.01 7.26
CA ILE A 145 -7.20 -23.89 6.26
C ILE A 145 -6.85 -25.35 6.61
N GLU A 146 -7.77 -26.04 7.27
CA GLU A 146 -7.60 -27.44 7.68
C GLU A 146 -7.43 -28.39 6.49
N ASP A 147 -8.17 -28.15 5.41
CA ASP A 147 -8.09 -28.93 4.17
C ASP A 147 -8.09 -27.98 2.97
N TYR A 148 -6.93 -27.84 2.33
CA TYR A 148 -6.75 -27.11 1.07
C TYR A 148 -6.78 -28.05 -0.15
N GLY A 149 -7.13 -29.32 0.02
CA GLY A 149 -7.41 -30.31 -1.05
C GLY A 149 -8.77 -30.12 -1.73
N VAL A 150 -9.50 -29.05 -1.39
CA VAL A 150 -10.78 -28.69 -1.99
C VAL A 150 -10.68 -28.48 -3.50
N ALA A 151 -11.78 -28.76 -4.21
CA ALA A 151 -11.86 -28.57 -5.66
C ALA A 151 -11.66 -27.11 -6.06
N GLU A 152 -12.17 -26.17 -5.25
CA GLU A 152 -12.10 -24.74 -5.53
C GLU A 152 -12.05 -23.93 -4.23
N PHE A 153 -11.27 -22.86 -4.22
CA PHE A 153 -11.20 -21.96 -3.07
C PHE A 153 -12.38 -20.99 -3.10
N THR A 154 -13.23 -20.97 -2.06
CA THR A 154 -14.35 -20.01 -1.99
C THR A 154 -13.85 -18.61 -1.63
N CYS A 155 -13.09 -18.50 -0.55
CA CYS A 155 -12.45 -17.27 -0.09
C CYS A 155 -11.13 -17.62 0.59
N ILE A 156 -10.05 -16.92 0.23
CA ILE A 156 -8.74 -17.05 0.88
C ILE A 156 -8.10 -15.67 1.00
N SER A 157 -7.42 -15.43 2.11
CA SER A 157 -6.63 -14.21 2.32
C SER A 157 -5.35 -14.22 1.48
N ILE A 158 -4.69 -13.07 1.34
CA ILE A 158 -3.39 -12.98 0.65
C ILE A 158 -2.35 -13.82 1.39
N TYR A 159 -2.42 -13.85 2.72
CA TYR A 159 -1.54 -14.68 3.55
C TYR A 159 -1.65 -16.17 3.20
N GLU A 160 -2.89 -16.66 3.15
CA GLU A 160 -3.20 -18.04 2.78
C GLU A 160 -2.79 -18.35 1.35
N TYR A 161 -3.02 -17.40 0.43
CA TYR A 161 -2.60 -17.51 -0.94
C TYR A 161 -1.08 -17.72 -1.07
N PHE A 162 -0.28 -16.87 -0.41
CA PHE A 162 1.18 -16.99 -0.48
C PHE A 162 1.69 -18.27 0.18
N MET A 163 1.08 -18.70 1.28
CA MET A 163 1.40 -20.01 1.87
C MET A 163 1.13 -21.17 0.90
N LEU A 164 -0.02 -21.16 0.23
CA LEU A 164 -0.38 -22.18 -0.76
C LEU A 164 0.53 -22.14 -2.00
N ALA A 165 0.84 -20.94 -2.51
CA ALA A 165 1.78 -20.77 -3.62
C ALA A 165 3.18 -21.27 -3.26
N ASN A 166 3.70 -20.94 -2.07
CA ASN A 166 4.99 -21.45 -1.60
C ASN A 166 4.99 -22.98 -1.46
N ILE A 167 3.89 -23.58 -1.00
CA ILE A 167 3.73 -25.04 -0.98
C ILE A 167 3.80 -25.61 -2.39
N ALA A 168 3.11 -25.01 -3.36
CA ALA A 168 3.13 -25.48 -4.75
C ALA A 168 4.54 -25.36 -5.36
N GLN A 169 5.21 -24.21 -5.18
CA GLN A 169 6.59 -23.97 -5.60
C GLN A 169 7.55 -25.05 -5.05
N LEU A 170 7.49 -25.33 -3.75
CA LEU A 170 8.37 -26.32 -3.12
C LEU A 170 8.03 -27.76 -3.53
N ASN A 171 6.76 -28.08 -3.76
CA ASN A 171 6.40 -29.38 -4.34
C ASN A 171 7.03 -29.55 -5.73
N ALA A 172 6.98 -28.53 -6.59
CA ALA A 172 7.63 -28.57 -7.89
C ALA A 172 9.15 -28.73 -7.77
N ALA A 173 9.79 -28.00 -6.84
CA ALA A 173 11.23 -28.10 -6.58
C ALA A 173 11.66 -29.50 -6.09
N LEU A 174 10.76 -30.24 -5.42
CA LEU A 174 10.99 -31.62 -4.99
C LEU A 174 10.58 -32.68 -6.04
N GLY A 175 10.14 -32.26 -7.23
CA GLY A 175 9.72 -33.14 -8.32
C GLY A 175 8.25 -33.58 -8.28
N ASN A 176 7.45 -33.04 -7.35
CA ASN A 176 6.03 -33.33 -7.21
C ASN A 176 5.17 -32.42 -8.12
N TYR A 177 5.48 -32.41 -9.42
CA TYR A 177 4.91 -31.47 -10.41
C TYR A 177 3.39 -31.51 -10.48
N MET A 178 2.78 -32.70 -10.50
CA MET A 178 1.32 -32.84 -10.60
C MET A 178 0.59 -32.19 -9.40
N GLU A 179 1.15 -32.28 -8.19
CA GLU A 179 0.54 -31.65 -7.01
C GLU A 179 0.73 -30.13 -7.02
N ALA A 180 1.88 -29.65 -7.51
CA ALA A 180 2.13 -28.23 -7.69
C ALA A 180 1.18 -27.61 -8.72
N GLU A 181 1.06 -28.24 -9.89
CA GLU A 181 0.20 -27.79 -10.99
C GLU A 181 -1.27 -27.70 -10.56
N LYS A 182 -1.82 -28.77 -9.97
CA LYS A 182 -3.21 -28.76 -9.46
C LYS A 182 -3.47 -27.67 -8.42
N LEU A 183 -2.49 -27.37 -7.57
CA LEU A 183 -2.65 -26.30 -6.58
C LEU A 183 -2.64 -24.93 -7.25
N TYR A 184 -1.71 -24.69 -8.17
CA TYR A 184 -1.68 -23.43 -8.92
C TYR A 184 -2.90 -23.23 -9.83
N GLU A 185 -3.41 -24.27 -10.49
CA GLU A 185 -4.65 -24.18 -11.28
C GLU A 185 -5.83 -23.68 -10.44
N ARG A 186 -5.94 -24.16 -9.19
CA ARG A 186 -6.98 -23.71 -8.25
C ARG A 186 -6.76 -22.27 -7.78
N LEU A 187 -5.51 -21.86 -7.60
CA LEU A 187 -5.14 -20.47 -7.26
C LEU A 187 -5.41 -19.52 -8.44
N LEU A 188 -5.13 -19.95 -9.67
CA LEU A 188 -5.44 -19.20 -10.89
C LEU A 188 -6.97 -19.09 -11.10
N ALA A 189 -7.71 -20.17 -10.90
CA ALA A 189 -9.18 -20.14 -10.93
C ALA A 189 -9.74 -19.15 -9.89
N TYR A 190 -9.14 -19.09 -8.70
CA TYR A 190 -9.49 -18.08 -7.70
C TYR A 190 -9.27 -16.65 -8.21
N CYS A 191 -8.11 -16.38 -8.83
CA CYS A 191 -7.81 -15.08 -9.46
C CYS A 191 -8.85 -14.66 -10.52
N HIS A 192 -9.34 -15.61 -11.32
CA HIS A 192 -10.28 -15.33 -12.42
C HIS A 192 -11.70 -15.00 -11.98
N ARG A 193 -12.09 -15.30 -10.74
CA ARG A 193 -13.44 -14.99 -10.21
C ARG A 193 -13.71 -13.48 -10.05
N LYS A 194 -12.67 -12.64 -10.05
CA LYS A 194 -12.76 -11.15 -9.99
C LYS A 194 -13.60 -10.61 -8.83
N ASN A 195 -13.63 -11.31 -7.69
CA ASN A 195 -14.30 -10.83 -6.47
C ASN A 195 -13.37 -9.99 -5.57
N SER A 196 -12.07 -9.98 -5.86
CA SER A 196 -11.07 -9.24 -5.11
C SER A 196 -10.85 -7.83 -5.65
N ASP A 197 -10.50 -6.91 -4.76
CA ASP A 197 -10.03 -5.59 -5.11
C ASP A 197 -8.75 -5.63 -6.00
N TYR A 198 -8.51 -4.54 -6.71
CA TYR A 198 -7.39 -4.44 -7.65
C TYR A 198 -6.03 -4.66 -6.99
N TRP A 199 -5.86 -4.19 -5.75
CA TRP A 199 -4.60 -4.30 -5.02
C TRP A 199 -4.32 -5.75 -4.60
N THR A 200 -5.34 -6.47 -4.12
CA THR A 200 -5.23 -7.90 -3.82
C THR A 200 -4.79 -8.67 -5.07
N MET A 201 -5.39 -8.37 -6.22
CA MET A 201 -5.02 -9.00 -7.50
C MET A 201 -3.58 -8.70 -7.92
N ALA A 202 -3.10 -7.46 -7.73
CA ALA A 202 -1.72 -7.09 -8.04
C ALA A 202 -0.69 -7.87 -7.21
N CYS A 203 -1.06 -8.32 -6.01
CA CYS A 203 -0.18 -9.12 -5.16
C CYS A 203 -0.10 -10.60 -5.57
N VAL A 204 -1.21 -11.20 -6.00
CA VAL A 204 -1.31 -12.67 -6.15
C VAL A 204 -1.25 -13.15 -7.60
N TYR A 205 -1.80 -12.38 -8.53
CA TYR A 205 -1.97 -12.84 -9.91
C TYR A 205 -0.66 -12.87 -10.69
N PRO A 206 0.18 -11.81 -10.71
CA PRO A 206 1.49 -11.86 -11.38
C PRO A 206 2.40 -12.99 -10.87
N LYS A 207 2.43 -13.21 -9.54
CA LYS A 207 3.17 -14.32 -8.92
C LYS A 207 2.74 -15.66 -9.50
N THR A 208 1.42 -15.90 -9.55
CA THR A 208 0.84 -17.17 -10.00
C THR A 208 1.16 -17.46 -11.45
N ILE A 209 1.07 -16.45 -12.32
CA ILE A 209 1.43 -16.60 -13.73
C ILE A 209 2.92 -16.93 -13.88
N CYS A 210 3.79 -16.21 -13.16
CA CYS A 210 5.23 -16.46 -13.19
C CYS A 210 5.55 -17.89 -12.74
N GLU A 211 5.01 -18.33 -11.60
CA GLU A 211 5.31 -19.64 -11.01
C GLU A 211 4.70 -20.80 -11.80
N MET A 212 3.52 -20.63 -12.39
CA MET A 212 2.96 -21.64 -13.30
C MET A 212 3.83 -21.80 -14.56
N LEU A 213 4.34 -20.70 -15.12
CA LEU A 213 5.25 -20.74 -16.26
C LEU A 213 6.66 -21.21 -15.92
N ASP A 214 7.03 -21.28 -14.63
CA ASP A 214 8.26 -21.97 -14.19
C ASP A 214 8.08 -23.50 -14.18
N ILE A 215 6.87 -23.98 -13.90
CA ILE A 215 6.53 -25.42 -13.91
C ILE A 215 6.27 -25.90 -15.32
N ASN A 216 5.37 -25.20 -16.01
CA ASN A 216 4.96 -25.47 -17.38
C ASN A 216 5.70 -24.49 -18.29
N THR A 217 6.89 -24.88 -18.71
CA THR A 217 7.73 -23.98 -19.50
C THR A 217 7.17 -23.82 -20.92
N PRO A 218 7.25 -22.62 -21.52
CA PRO A 218 6.73 -22.33 -22.87
C PRO A 218 7.18 -23.31 -23.97
N GLU A 219 8.37 -23.90 -23.83
CA GLU A 219 8.95 -24.84 -24.81
C GLU A 219 8.19 -26.15 -24.86
N ARG A 220 7.50 -26.54 -23.78
CA ARG A 220 6.73 -27.79 -23.67
C ARG A 220 5.28 -27.66 -24.13
N MET A 221 4.84 -26.44 -24.42
CA MET A 221 3.46 -26.11 -24.79
C MET A 221 3.21 -26.18 -26.29
N GLY A 222 1.97 -26.44 -26.69
CA GLY A 222 1.52 -26.17 -28.06
C GLY A 222 1.18 -24.68 -28.26
N ASP A 223 1.04 -24.25 -29.52
CA ASP A 223 0.78 -22.84 -29.84
C ASP A 223 -0.50 -22.29 -29.21
N TYR A 224 -1.54 -23.13 -29.08
CA TYR A 224 -2.77 -22.75 -28.39
C TYR A 224 -2.52 -22.37 -26.93
N ASP A 225 -1.81 -23.22 -26.18
CA ASP A 225 -1.51 -22.98 -24.78
C ASP A 225 -0.58 -21.77 -24.61
N ARG A 226 0.42 -21.62 -25.50
CA ARG A 226 1.30 -20.44 -25.51
C ARG A 226 0.51 -19.15 -25.69
N GLN A 227 -0.48 -19.13 -26.59
CA GLN A 227 -1.35 -17.98 -26.79
C GLN A 227 -2.18 -17.66 -25.54
N VAL A 228 -2.72 -18.69 -24.87
CA VAL A 228 -3.46 -18.53 -23.61
C VAL A 228 -2.56 -17.90 -22.55
N TRP A 229 -1.35 -18.43 -22.36
CA TRP A 229 -0.39 -17.89 -21.39
C TRP A 229 0.10 -16.49 -21.72
N LEU A 230 0.25 -16.15 -23.00
CA LEU A 230 0.56 -14.79 -23.44
C LEU A 230 -0.55 -13.81 -23.04
N ASN A 231 -1.82 -14.22 -23.19
CA ASN A 231 -2.96 -13.42 -22.74
C ASN A 231 -2.99 -13.24 -21.22
N GLU A 232 -2.69 -14.29 -20.46
CA GLU A 232 -2.56 -14.21 -18.99
C GLU A 232 -1.43 -13.26 -18.57
N CYS A 233 -0.27 -13.31 -19.23
CA CYS A 233 0.83 -12.36 -19.00
C CYS A 233 0.39 -10.91 -19.25
N ASN A 234 -0.31 -10.65 -20.35
CA ASN A 234 -0.81 -9.31 -20.68
C ASN A 234 -1.85 -8.83 -19.65
N ALA A 235 -2.72 -9.72 -19.18
CA ALA A 235 -3.69 -9.39 -18.14
C ALA A 235 -3.01 -9.07 -16.80
N ALA A 236 -1.99 -9.83 -16.40
CA ALA A 236 -1.20 -9.56 -15.20
C ALA A 236 -0.43 -8.22 -15.30
N LEU A 237 0.17 -7.92 -16.44
CA LEU A 237 0.81 -6.61 -16.69
C LEU A 237 -0.18 -5.45 -16.58
N LYS A 238 -1.41 -5.64 -17.09
CA LYS A 238 -2.46 -4.65 -16.94
C LYS A 238 -2.83 -4.39 -15.47
N VAL A 239 -2.96 -5.44 -14.66
CA VAL A 239 -3.24 -5.29 -13.22
C VAL A 239 -2.11 -4.51 -12.52
N LEU A 240 -0.85 -4.81 -12.85
CA LEU A 240 0.31 -4.08 -12.30
C LEU A 240 0.33 -2.60 -12.73
N SER A 241 0.03 -2.32 -14.00
CA SER A 241 -0.11 -0.95 -14.53
C SER A 241 -1.22 -0.19 -13.82
N ASP A 242 -2.43 -0.76 -13.77
CA ASP A 242 -3.62 -0.14 -13.18
C ASP A 242 -3.46 0.14 -11.67
N THR A 243 -2.57 -0.61 -10.99
CA THR A 243 -2.26 -0.44 -9.55
C THR A 243 -0.92 0.24 -9.27
N SER A 244 -0.19 0.66 -10.31
CA SER A 244 1.15 1.25 -10.21
C SER A 244 2.15 0.41 -9.39
N ARG A 245 2.17 -0.91 -9.63
CA ARG A 245 3.04 -1.89 -8.95
C ARG A 245 4.06 -2.52 -9.90
N LEU A 246 5.25 -2.79 -9.39
CA LEU A 246 6.38 -3.40 -10.11
C LEU A 246 6.61 -4.88 -9.75
N HIS A 247 5.73 -5.48 -8.95
CA HIS A 247 5.86 -6.86 -8.48
C HIS A 247 5.98 -7.85 -9.63
N TYR A 248 7.00 -8.71 -9.62
CA TYR A 248 7.21 -9.74 -10.64
C TYR A 248 7.31 -9.21 -12.08
N ILE A 249 7.54 -7.91 -12.28
CA ILE A 249 7.48 -7.32 -13.62
C ILE A 249 8.60 -7.83 -14.54
N CYS A 250 9.82 -7.97 -14.01
CA CYS A 250 10.96 -8.54 -14.76
C CYS A 250 10.69 -10.00 -15.19
N PRO A 251 10.40 -10.96 -14.28
CA PRO A 251 10.16 -12.34 -14.68
C PRO A 251 8.94 -12.47 -15.61
N LEU A 252 7.88 -11.67 -15.39
CA LEU A 252 6.70 -11.70 -16.24
C LEU A 252 7.00 -11.25 -17.68
N LEU A 253 7.77 -10.17 -17.85
CA LEU A 253 8.17 -9.68 -19.17
C LEU A 253 9.12 -10.66 -19.88
N ASN A 254 10.06 -11.26 -19.17
CA ASN A 254 10.95 -12.29 -19.73
C ASN A 254 10.16 -13.51 -20.22
N LYS A 255 9.19 -13.99 -19.43
CA LYS A 255 8.31 -15.11 -19.83
C LYS A 255 7.44 -14.74 -21.02
N ARG A 256 6.91 -13.51 -21.04
CA ARG A 256 6.13 -12.99 -22.16
C ARG A 256 6.97 -12.91 -23.44
N HIS A 257 8.23 -12.49 -23.34
CA HIS A 257 9.17 -12.45 -24.47
C HIS A 257 9.40 -13.85 -25.04
N ALA A 258 9.71 -14.84 -24.19
CA ALA A 258 9.88 -16.24 -24.61
C ALA A 258 8.63 -16.82 -25.30
N LEU A 259 7.43 -16.47 -24.81
CA LEU A 259 6.17 -16.90 -25.45
C LEU A 259 6.01 -16.33 -26.86
N LEU A 260 6.31 -15.04 -27.08
CA LEU A 260 6.27 -14.43 -28.41
C LEU A 260 7.26 -15.08 -29.38
N GLU A 261 8.52 -15.27 -28.94
CA GLU A 261 9.56 -15.89 -29.76
C GLU A 261 9.13 -17.28 -30.24
N LEU A 262 8.57 -18.10 -29.36
CA LEU A 262 8.12 -19.46 -29.68
C LEU A 262 6.86 -19.50 -30.56
N LEU A 263 6.00 -18.48 -30.49
CA LEU A 263 4.85 -18.32 -31.38
C LEU A 263 5.26 -17.76 -32.77
N GLY A 264 6.50 -17.28 -32.92
CA GLY A 264 6.94 -16.57 -34.12
C GLY A 264 6.27 -15.21 -34.29
N GLU A 265 5.79 -14.62 -33.19
CA GLU A 265 5.24 -13.27 -33.18
C GLU A 265 6.36 -12.22 -33.11
N GLU A 266 6.09 -11.04 -33.65
CA GLU A 266 7.05 -9.93 -33.59
C GLU A 266 7.30 -9.49 -32.13
N PRO A 267 8.56 -9.24 -31.74
CA PRO A 267 8.89 -8.73 -30.42
C PRO A 267 8.14 -7.44 -30.09
N ASP A 268 7.70 -7.32 -28.84
CA ASP A 268 7.06 -6.12 -28.36
C ASP A 268 8.10 -5.09 -27.94
N LYS A 269 8.55 -4.30 -28.91
CA LYS A 269 9.60 -3.28 -28.73
C LYS A 269 9.31 -2.30 -27.58
N GLN A 270 8.04 -2.05 -27.25
CA GLN A 270 7.70 -1.14 -26.15
C GLN A 270 8.00 -1.79 -24.80
N TYR A 271 7.56 -3.03 -24.60
CA TYR A 271 7.87 -3.78 -23.38
C TYR A 271 9.36 -4.10 -23.27
N ASP A 272 10.03 -4.44 -24.36
CA ASP A 272 11.48 -4.67 -24.37
C ASP A 272 12.24 -3.40 -23.95
N SER A 273 11.83 -2.23 -24.46
CA SER A 273 12.41 -0.95 -24.06
C SER A 273 12.14 -0.64 -22.58
N PHE A 274 10.90 -0.83 -22.11
CA PHE A 274 10.58 -0.64 -20.70
C PHE A 274 11.44 -1.54 -19.79
N LEU A 275 11.57 -2.83 -20.14
CA LEU A 275 12.36 -3.79 -19.37
C LEU A 275 13.83 -3.36 -19.27
N GLU A 276 14.45 -2.99 -20.40
CA GLU A 276 15.85 -2.53 -20.42
C GLU A 276 16.08 -1.34 -19.48
N HIS A 277 15.20 -0.34 -19.54
CA HIS A 277 15.31 0.87 -18.72
C HIS A 277 15.02 0.58 -17.24
N TYR A 278 14.06 -0.29 -16.96
CA TYR A 278 13.75 -0.71 -15.61
C TYR A 278 14.90 -1.52 -14.98
N GLU A 279 15.50 -2.45 -15.72
CA GLU A 279 16.67 -3.19 -15.25
C GLU A 279 17.88 -2.27 -15.03
N TRP A 280 18.07 -1.28 -15.89
CA TRP A 280 19.09 -0.25 -15.70
C TRP A 280 18.88 0.51 -14.39
N LEU A 281 17.65 0.96 -14.10
CA LEU A 281 17.31 1.59 -12.82
C LEU A 281 17.60 0.67 -11.64
N ARG A 282 17.12 -0.58 -11.68
CA ARG A 282 17.35 -1.54 -10.59
C ARG A 282 18.84 -1.74 -10.30
N ASN A 283 19.66 -1.85 -11.34
CA ASN A 283 21.10 -2.02 -11.21
C ASN A 283 21.76 -0.78 -10.58
N ARG A 284 21.35 0.43 -11.02
CA ARG A 284 21.82 1.70 -10.45
C ARG A 284 21.53 1.82 -8.96
N TYR A 285 20.34 1.40 -8.52
CA TYR A 285 19.91 1.46 -7.12
C TYR A 285 20.16 0.18 -6.31
N HIS A 286 20.90 -0.78 -6.88
CA HIS A 286 21.26 -2.05 -6.24
C HIS A 286 20.06 -2.90 -5.77
N VAL A 287 18.94 -2.82 -6.48
CA VAL A 287 17.72 -3.59 -6.20
C VAL A 287 17.80 -4.96 -6.87
N LYS A 288 17.71 -6.04 -6.09
CA LYS A 288 17.87 -7.44 -6.55
C LYS A 288 16.70 -8.32 -6.12
N GLY A 289 16.35 -9.29 -6.97
CA GLY A 289 15.28 -10.27 -6.70
C GLY A 289 13.88 -9.66 -6.63
N GLU A 290 12.87 -10.49 -6.39
CA GLU A 290 11.50 -10.04 -6.18
C GLU A 290 11.30 -9.70 -4.69
N LEU A 291 10.91 -8.47 -4.41
CA LEU A 291 10.77 -7.95 -3.05
C LEU A 291 9.41 -8.30 -2.43
N LEU A 292 8.35 -8.39 -3.25
CA LEU A 292 7.01 -8.76 -2.79
C LEU A 292 6.96 -10.11 -2.05
N GLU A 293 7.81 -11.04 -2.45
CA GLU A 293 7.97 -12.36 -1.83
C GLU A 293 8.20 -12.26 -0.31
N TRP A 294 8.76 -11.13 0.17
CA TRP A 294 9.08 -10.90 1.58
C TRP A 294 7.97 -10.27 2.40
N TYR A 295 6.97 -9.63 1.80
CA TYR A 295 5.97 -8.84 2.52
C TYR A 295 4.50 -9.25 2.32
N PRO A 296 4.13 -10.49 1.94
CA PRO A 296 2.73 -10.81 1.65
C PRO A 296 1.79 -10.51 2.81
N TYR A 297 2.36 -10.45 4.03
CA TYR A 297 1.59 -10.10 5.19
C TYR A 297 1.04 -8.66 5.12
N TYR A 298 1.82 -7.73 4.60
CA TYR A 298 1.82 -6.35 5.06
C TYR A 298 2.22 -5.35 3.98
N ASN A 299 2.24 -5.82 2.73
CA ASN A 299 2.64 -5.12 1.52
C ASN A 299 2.20 -3.66 1.46
N SER A 300 3.19 -2.77 1.59
CA SER A 300 3.21 -1.39 1.07
C SER A 300 2.19 -0.37 1.63
N ASP A 301 1.29 -0.77 2.53
CA ASP A 301 0.40 0.09 3.30
C ASP A 301 0.52 -0.22 4.80
N TRP A 302 1.78 -0.29 5.26
CA TRP A 302 2.16 -0.68 6.62
C TRP A 302 2.16 0.46 7.62
N GLU A 303 1.40 1.51 7.32
CA GLU A 303 1.49 2.79 7.98
C GLU A 303 0.69 2.78 9.30
N PHE A 304 1.11 1.94 10.24
CA PHE A 304 0.49 1.85 11.54
C PHE A 304 1.02 2.92 12.48
N TYR A 305 0.11 3.49 13.26
CA TYR A 305 0.42 4.53 14.21
C TYR A 305 -0.06 4.17 15.62
N PRO A 306 0.75 4.44 16.64
CA PRO A 306 0.31 4.31 18.02
C PRO A 306 -0.71 5.41 18.35
N VAL A 307 -1.93 5.00 18.67
CA VAL A 307 -3.05 5.89 19.02
C VAL A 307 -2.69 6.87 20.13
N GLU A 308 -1.96 6.43 21.15
CA GLU A 308 -1.62 7.27 22.28
C GLU A 308 -0.68 8.43 21.90
N LYS A 309 0.15 8.22 20.87
CA LYS A 309 1.00 9.28 20.31
C LYS A 309 0.14 10.30 19.57
N LEU A 310 -0.78 9.84 18.72
CA LEU A 310 -1.76 10.70 18.04
C LEU A 310 -2.55 11.56 19.04
N ILE A 311 -3.11 10.93 20.08
CA ILE A 311 -3.87 11.63 21.13
C ILE A 311 -3.01 12.70 21.81
N ASN A 312 -1.76 12.37 22.17
CA ASN A 312 -0.90 13.30 22.89
C ASN A 312 -0.44 14.48 22.01
N GLU A 313 -0.10 14.22 20.74
CA GLU A 313 0.29 15.26 19.78
C GLU A 313 -0.87 16.23 19.54
N ARG A 314 -2.07 15.70 19.29
CA ARG A 314 -3.29 16.50 19.07
C ARG A 314 -3.69 17.30 20.30
N ARG A 315 -3.63 16.69 21.49
CA ARG A 315 -3.85 17.38 22.77
C ARG A 315 -2.90 18.58 22.94
N LYS A 316 -1.60 18.37 22.69
CA LYS A 316 -0.58 19.43 22.80
C LYS A 316 -0.80 20.53 21.76
N LEU A 317 -1.15 20.16 20.53
CA LEU A 317 -1.46 21.10 19.45
C LEU A 317 -2.57 22.08 19.86
N TYR A 318 -3.63 21.55 20.47
CA TYR A 318 -4.77 22.35 20.95
C TYR A 318 -4.56 23.01 22.31
N GLY A 319 -3.40 22.81 22.95
CA GLY A 319 -3.10 23.39 24.26
C GLY A 319 -3.91 22.78 25.42
N MET A 320 -4.53 21.61 25.23
CA MET A 320 -5.35 20.96 26.25
C MET A 320 -4.51 20.31 27.35
N THR A 321 -4.95 20.41 28.59
CA THR A 321 -4.42 19.68 29.74
C THR A 321 -4.88 18.21 29.74
N ILE A 322 -4.30 17.37 30.61
CA ILE A 322 -4.73 15.98 30.75
C ILE A 322 -6.13 15.93 31.36
N GLU A 323 -6.40 16.82 32.30
CA GLU A 323 -7.66 16.97 33.02
C GLU A 323 -8.79 17.36 32.07
N GLU A 324 -8.57 18.39 31.24
CA GLU A 324 -9.53 18.83 30.23
C GLU A 324 -9.82 17.73 29.21
N LEU A 325 -8.80 16.97 28.78
CA LEU A 325 -9.01 15.86 27.85
C LEU A 325 -9.81 14.73 28.51
N ALA A 326 -9.51 14.39 29.77
CA ALA A 326 -10.15 13.32 30.52
C ALA A 326 -11.62 13.60 30.88
N GLU A 327 -11.99 14.87 31.08
CA GLU A 327 -13.32 15.30 31.51
C GLU A 327 -14.45 14.66 30.69
N GLY A 328 -15.42 14.02 31.37
CA GLY A 328 -16.56 13.36 30.73
C GLY A 328 -16.24 12.03 30.02
N VAL A 329 -14.97 11.60 30.02
CA VAL A 329 -14.54 10.35 29.38
C VAL A 329 -14.00 9.34 30.41
N CYS A 330 -12.99 9.73 31.19
CA CYS A 330 -12.35 8.87 32.19
C CYS A 330 -11.56 9.69 33.23
N ALA A 331 -10.88 9.02 34.17
CA ALA A 331 -10.02 9.68 35.14
C ALA A 331 -8.74 10.24 34.48
N PRO A 332 -8.22 11.42 34.91
CA PRO A 332 -6.97 11.99 34.39
C PRO A 332 -5.78 11.02 34.46
N GLU A 333 -5.70 10.20 35.51
CA GLU A 333 -4.67 9.17 35.68
C GLU A 333 -4.72 8.13 34.56
N THR A 334 -5.92 7.80 34.07
CA THR A 334 -6.08 6.87 32.94
C THR A 334 -5.50 7.46 31.67
N VAL A 335 -5.86 8.69 31.33
CA VAL A 335 -5.30 9.40 30.16
C VAL A 335 -3.77 9.50 30.27
N SER A 336 -3.27 9.88 31.44
CA SER A 336 -1.82 9.95 31.70
C SER A 336 -1.14 8.59 31.48
N ARG A 337 -1.72 7.50 31.97
CA ARG A 337 -1.15 6.15 31.77
C ARG A 337 -1.21 5.71 30.31
N ILE A 338 -2.26 6.07 29.55
CA ILE A 338 -2.36 5.81 28.11
C ILE A 338 -1.24 6.54 27.36
N ILE A 339 -1.13 7.86 27.54
CA ILE A 339 -0.11 8.70 26.88
C ILE A 339 1.31 8.21 27.20
N ASN A 340 1.55 7.77 28.43
CA ASN A 340 2.83 7.24 28.86
C ASN A 340 3.01 5.73 28.55
N ARG A 341 2.16 5.15 27.70
CA ARG A 341 2.20 3.73 27.27
C ARG A 341 2.21 2.71 28.42
N ARG A 342 1.68 3.06 29.58
CA ARG A 342 1.60 2.18 30.77
C ARG A 342 0.42 1.21 30.72
N VAL A 343 -0.65 1.56 30.02
CA VAL A 343 -1.78 0.64 29.76
C VAL A 343 -2.12 0.65 28.26
N SER A 344 -2.65 -0.47 27.77
CA SER A 344 -3.38 -0.48 26.50
C SER A 344 -4.85 -0.12 26.79
N PRO A 345 -5.38 0.98 26.24
CA PRO A 345 -6.74 1.41 26.52
C PRO A 345 -7.78 0.51 25.84
N LYS A 346 -9.00 0.52 26.39
CA LYS A 346 -10.17 0.02 25.66
C LYS A 346 -10.46 0.96 24.48
N ARG A 347 -10.85 0.38 23.35
CA ARG A 347 -11.17 1.13 22.13
C ARG A 347 -12.26 2.19 22.34
N SER A 348 -13.26 1.93 23.19
CA SER A 348 -14.31 2.90 23.53
C SER A 348 -13.78 4.14 24.25
N THR A 349 -12.79 3.97 25.12
CA THR A 349 -12.09 5.09 25.75
C THR A 349 -11.30 5.88 24.71
N VAL A 350 -10.60 5.19 23.82
CA VAL A 350 -9.85 5.84 22.71
C VAL A 350 -10.78 6.67 21.83
N GLU A 351 -11.90 6.10 21.38
CA GLU A 351 -12.85 6.81 20.51
C GLU A 351 -13.41 8.06 21.16
N ALA A 352 -13.78 7.98 22.45
CA ALA A 352 -14.26 9.14 23.19
C ALA A 352 -13.20 10.24 23.34
N LEU A 353 -11.92 9.86 23.56
CA LEU A 353 -10.81 10.81 23.59
C LEU A 353 -10.57 11.47 22.21
N LEU A 354 -10.65 10.69 21.13
CA LEU A 354 -10.47 11.19 19.77
C LEU A 354 -11.64 12.08 19.32
N ASP A 355 -12.87 11.79 19.75
CA ASP A 355 -14.03 12.66 19.49
C ASP A 355 -13.84 14.04 20.11
N LYS A 356 -13.32 14.12 21.34
CA LYS A 356 -12.95 15.40 21.98
C LYS A 356 -11.81 16.14 21.28
N LEU A 357 -11.02 15.44 20.50
CA LEU A 357 -9.94 16.01 19.68
C LEU A 357 -10.39 16.27 18.24
N GLU A 358 -11.69 16.25 17.94
CA GLU A 358 -12.28 16.42 16.61
C GLU A 358 -11.83 15.37 15.57
N LEU A 359 -11.33 14.22 16.03
CA LEU A 359 -10.82 13.11 15.21
C LEU A 359 -11.77 11.91 15.19
N ARG A 360 -13.07 12.14 15.35
CA ARG A 360 -14.05 11.05 15.27
C ARG A 360 -13.99 10.35 13.91
N GLY A 361 -13.88 9.03 13.95
CA GLY A 361 -13.79 8.18 12.76
C GLY A 361 -12.36 7.81 12.36
N VAL A 362 -11.33 8.45 12.93
CA VAL A 362 -9.93 8.26 12.51
C VAL A 362 -9.45 6.81 12.62
N LEU A 363 -9.93 6.04 13.60
CA LEU A 363 -9.52 4.62 13.76
C LEU A 363 -9.92 3.73 12.57
N LEU A 364 -10.89 4.16 11.77
CA LEU A 364 -11.45 3.41 10.63
C LEU A 364 -11.13 4.09 9.30
N GLU A 365 -10.38 5.19 9.33
CA GLU A 365 -10.11 6.01 8.16
C GLU A 365 -9.06 5.36 7.27
N ASP A 366 -9.44 5.11 6.02
CA ASP A 366 -8.53 4.83 4.89
C ASP A 366 -8.53 5.97 3.86
N VAL A 367 -9.47 6.90 3.98
CA VAL A 367 -9.60 8.29 3.45
C VAL A 367 -10.98 8.81 3.89
N MET A 368 -11.95 7.91 3.98
CA MET A 368 -13.34 8.13 4.44
C MET A 368 -13.79 7.04 5.41
N VAL A 369 -14.94 7.27 6.03
CA VAL A 369 -15.62 6.33 6.93
C VAL A 369 -17.03 6.06 6.40
N CYS A 370 -17.28 4.85 5.90
CA CYS A 370 -18.59 4.41 5.38
C CYS A 370 -18.82 2.91 5.62
N ASP A 371 -20.07 2.43 5.49
CA ASP A 371 -20.47 1.05 5.76
C ASP A 371 -20.70 0.21 4.50
N ASP A 372 -20.46 0.77 3.31
CA ASP A 372 -20.60 0.06 2.04
C ASP A 372 -19.31 0.08 1.21
N TRP A 373 -18.85 -1.11 0.82
CA TRP A 373 -17.63 -1.27 0.01
C TRP A 373 -17.74 -0.61 -1.37
N GLU A 374 -18.96 -0.45 -1.90
CA GLU A 374 -19.17 0.22 -3.19
C GLU A 374 -18.70 1.68 -3.15
N THR A 375 -18.87 2.40 -2.04
CA THR A 375 -18.39 3.78 -1.91
C THR A 375 -16.87 3.88 -2.05
N HIS A 376 -16.11 2.94 -1.47
CA HIS A 376 -14.66 2.86 -1.65
C HIS A 376 -14.27 2.63 -3.11
N ARG A 377 -14.98 1.77 -3.84
CA ARG A 377 -14.75 1.58 -5.27
C ARG A 377 -15.03 2.84 -6.10
N ILE A 378 -16.11 3.57 -5.77
CA ILE A 378 -16.43 4.83 -6.43
C ILE A 378 -15.34 5.88 -6.17
N TRP A 379 -14.74 5.88 -4.98
CA TRP A 379 -13.59 6.73 -4.67
C TRP A 379 -12.39 6.41 -5.55
N ASP A 380 -12.02 5.13 -5.68
CA ASP A 380 -10.91 4.71 -6.53
C ASP A 380 -11.14 5.09 -8.00
N ASP A 381 -12.34 4.85 -8.53
CA ASP A 381 -12.73 5.26 -9.88
C ASP A 381 -12.65 6.78 -10.06
N MET A 382 -13.00 7.55 -9.02
CA MET A 382 -12.92 9.01 -9.05
C MET A 382 -11.47 9.48 -9.07
N VAL A 383 -10.60 8.89 -8.25
CA VAL A 383 -9.15 9.19 -8.23
C VAL A 383 -8.52 8.86 -9.59
N HIS A 384 -8.88 7.71 -10.17
CA HIS A 384 -8.42 7.33 -11.50
C HIS A 384 -8.89 8.31 -12.58
N ALA A 385 -10.17 8.68 -12.57
CA ALA A 385 -10.71 9.67 -13.52
C ALA A 385 -9.98 11.02 -13.41
N GLN A 386 -9.64 11.46 -12.19
CA GLN A 386 -8.86 12.67 -11.97
C GLN A 386 -7.43 12.55 -12.52
N ALA A 387 -6.79 11.38 -12.38
CA ALA A 387 -5.44 11.16 -12.88
C ALA A 387 -5.32 11.26 -14.42
N ILE A 388 -6.40 10.90 -15.14
CA ILE A 388 -6.47 10.98 -16.61
C ILE A 388 -7.16 12.26 -17.13
N ASP A 389 -7.37 13.26 -16.27
CA ASP A 389 -8.06 14.52 -16.60
C ASP A 389 -9.53 14.35 -17.09
N ASP A 390 -10.22 13.26 -16.72
CA ASP A 390 -11.65 13.09 -16.97
C ASP A 390 -12.50 13.76 -15.88
N TYR A 391 -12.58 15.08 -15.96
CA TYR A 391 -13.32 15.91 -15.02
C TYR A 391 -14.84 15.66 -15.02
N VAL A 392 -15.41 15.18 -16.13
CA VAL A 392 -16.86 14.93 -16.26
C VAL A 392 -17.24 13.70 -15.44
N THR A 393 -16.51 12.59 -15.64
CA THR A 393 -16.71 11.36 -14.85
C THR A 393 -16.40 11.64 -13.39
N GLY A 394 -15.29 12.33 -13.10
CA GLY A 394 -14.89 12.68 -11.73
C GLY A 394 -15.98 13.44 -10.96
N ARG A 395 -16.62 14.45 -11.56
CA ARG A 395 -17.71 15.21 -10.91
C ARG A 395 -18.91 14.33 -10.60
N ARG A 396 -19.34 13.50 -11.55
CA ARG A 396 -20.48 12.58 -11.38
C ARG A 396 -20.24 11.59 -10.24
N LEU A 397 -19.01 11.09 -10.10
CA LEU A 397 -18.64 10.17 -9.02
C LEU A 397 -18.61 10.90 -7.67
N ASN A 398 -18.08 12.12 -7.61
CA ASN A 398 -18.11 12.95 -6.40
C ASN A 398 -19.54 13.19 -5.87
N GLU A 399 -20.49 13.52 -6.76
CA GLU A 399 -21.90 13.68 -6.37
C GLU A 399 -22.53 12.40 -5.79
N LYS A 400 -22.06 11.22 -6.22
CA LYS A 400 -22.51 9.94 -5.64
C LYS A 400 -21.92 9.75 -4.24
N ILE A 401 -20.63 10.01 -4.06
CA ILE A 401 -19.94 9.91 -2.76
C ILE A 401 -20.61 10.85 -1.74
N ALA A 402 -20.85 12.11 -2.12
CA ALA A 402 -21.48 13.12 -1.27
C ALA A 402 -22.88 12.72 -0.76
N LYS A 403 -23.61 11.88 -1.50
CA LYS A 403 -24.94 11.38 -1.07
C LYS A 403 -24.86 10.21 -0.09
N LYS A 404 -23.73 9.51 -0.04
CA LYS A 404 -23.53 8.31 0.79
C LYS A 404 -22.82 8.62 2.12
N LEU A 405 -21.95 9.64 2.16
CA LEU A 405 -21.16 9.94 3.36
C LEU A 405 -21.94 10.69 4.44
N ASP A 406 -21.75 10.27 5.70
CA ASP A 406 -22.26 10.98 6.88
C ASP A 406 -21.40 12.23 7.18
N VAL A 407 -21.95 13.41 6.87
CA VAL A 407 -21.33 14.73 7.09
C VAL A 407 -21.12 15.08 8.57
N ASN A 408 -21.73 14.34 9.49
CA ASN A 408 -21.49 14.52 10.91
C ASN A 408 -20.11 13.99 11.30
N ILE A 409 -19.53 13.03 10.57
CA ILE A 409 -18.17 12.54 10.82
C ILE A 409 -17.18 13.62 10.32
N PRO A 410 -16.29 14.16 11.19
CA PRO A 410 -15.35 15.21 10.80
C PRO A 410 -14.48 14.84 9.59
N ILE A 411 -13.97 13.61 9.56
CA ILE A 411 -13.19 13.07 8.43
C ILE A 411 -13.95 13.17 7.10
N ASN A 412 -15.20 12.67 7.07
CA ASN A 412 -16.02 12.71 5.86
C ASN A 412 -16.34 14.14 5.42
N ARG A 413 -16.59 15.04 6.37
CA ARG A 413 -16.81 16.46 6.06
C ARG A 413 -15.59 17.10 5.41
N MET A 414 -14.41 16.90 6.00
CA MET A 414 -13.14 17.39 5.45
C MET A 414 -12.90 16.84 4.04
N LEU A 415 -13.19 15.55 3.82
CA LEU A 415 -13.08 14.93 2.50
C LEU A 415 -13.98 15.60 1.47
N LEU A 416 -15.25 15.81 1.78
CA LEU A 416 -16.20 16.44 0.85
C LEU A 416 -15.79 17.89 0.54
N GLU A 417 -15.32 18.64 1.54
CA GLU A 417 -14.76 19.98 1.33
C GLU A 417 -13.53 19.94 0.42
N TYR A 418 -12.61 19.01 0.64
CA TYR A 418 -11.42 18.80 -0.19
C TYR A 418 -11.77 18.52 -1.65
N VAL A 419 -12.72 17.60 -1.92
CA VAL A 419 -13.09 17.25 -3.30
C VAL A 419 -13.80 18.41 -3.99
N ASN A 420 -14.65 19.15 -3.27
CA ASN A 420 -15.34 20.33 -3.81
C ASN A 420 -14.35 21.43 -4.21
N VAL A 421 -13.38 21.75 -3.35
CA VAL A 421 -12.33 22.73 -3.69
C VAL A 421 -11.48 22.23 -4.85
N GLY A 422 -11.17 20.94 -4.91
CA GLY A 422 -10.47 20.34 -6.05
C GLY A 422 -11.23 20.48 -7.37
N ALA A 423 -12.55 20.34 -7.35
CA ALA A 423 -13.38 20.53 -8.54
C ALA A 423 -13.39 21.99 -9.01
N ASP A 424 -13.48 22.95 -8.09
CA ASP A 424 -13.43 24.39 -8.38
C ASP A 424 -12.07 24.79 -8.98
N MET A 425 -10.97 24.26 -8.44
CA MET A 425 -9.62 24.44 -8.98
C MET A 425 -9.49 24.01 -10.45
N GLY A 426 -10.19 22.94 -10.85
CA GLY A 426 -10.20 22.45 -12.22
C GLY A 426 -10.87 23.42 -13.21
N ILE A 427 -11.82 24.23 -12.73
CA ILE A 427 -12.59 25.21 -13.52
C ILE A 427 -11.87 26.56 -13.54
N GLU A 428 -11.55 27.08 -12.35
CA GLU A 428 -10.96 28.42 -12.15
C GLU A 428 -9.46 28.31 -11.82
N LYS A 429 -8.65 27.99 -12.83
CA LYS A 429 -7.21 27.68 -12.71
C LYS A 429 -6.30 28.86 -12.29
N ASN A 430 -6.84 29.98 -11.79
CA ASN A 430 -6.08 31.21 -11.55
C ASN A 430 -6.13 31.72 -10.09
N ASN A 431 -6.87 31.06 -9.19
CA ASN A 431 -7.08 31.56 -7.82
C ASN A 431 -6.38 30.72 -6.73
N TYR A 432 -5.14 30.31 -6.99
CA TYR A 432 -4.40 29.41 -6.11
C TYR A 432 -4.15 29.97 -4.70
N GLU A 433 -4.05 31.30 -4.52
CA GLU A 433 -3.93 31.90 -3.18
C GLU A 433 -5.19 31.64 -2.33
N LYS A 434 -6.38 31.87 -2.90
CA LYS A 434 -7.65 31.54 -2.23
C LYS A 434 -7.73 30.05 -1.91
N TYR A 435 -7.35 29.20 -2.84
CA TYR A 435 -7.37 27.75 -2.62
C TYR A 435 -6.41 27.33 -1.52
N ALA A 436 -5.19 27.88 -1.45
CA ALA A 436 -4.28 27.62 -0.34
C ALA A 436 -4.92 27.98 1.02
N LEU A 437 -5.55 29.16 1.11
CA LEU A 437 -6.25 29.57 2.34
C LEU A 437 -7.40 28.63 2.72
N LEU A 438 -8.16 28.12 1.74
CA LEU A 438 -9.22 27.15 1.99
C LEU A 438 -8.66 25.83 2.55
N HIS A 439 -7.57 25.31 1.96
CA HIS A 439 -6.93 24.08 2.46
C HIS A 439 -6.35 24.26 3.87
N GLU A 440 -5.70 25.39 4.16
CA GLU A 440 -5.20 25.66 5.52
C GLU A 440 -6.35 25.75 6.53
N LYS A 441 -7.48 26.37 6.15
CA LYS A 441 -8.68 26.42 6.99
C LYS A 441 -9.26 25.02 7.26
N MET A 442 -9.26 24.13 6.28
CA MET A 442 -9.75 22.75 6.44
C MET A 442 -8.99 21.96 7.52
N LEU A 443 -7.69 22.21 7.67
CA LEU A 443 -6.86 21.52 8.68
C LEU A 443 -7.28 21.87 10.13
N GLY A 444 -7.92 23.02 10.35
CA GLY A 444 -8.26 23.49 11.69
C GLY A 444 -7.07 23.95 12.53
N PHE A 445 -5.86 24.01 11.96
CA PHE A 445 -4.65 24.55 12.58
C PHE A 445 -3.76 25.24 11.55
N ASN A 446 -2.91 26.18 12.00
CA ASN A 446 -1.94 26.85 11.13
C ASN A 446 -0.95 25.85 10.52
N ILE A 447 -0.66 25.98 9.22
CA ILE A 447 0.23 25.07 8.49
C ILE A 447 1.60 24.88 9.16
N GLU A 448 2.14 25.90 9.83
CA GLU A 448 3.43 25.83 10.54
C GLU A 448 3.42 24.85 11.72
N ASN A 449 2.24 24.55 12.27
CA ASN A 449 2.12 23.56 13.34
C ASN A 449 2.35 22.11 12.89
N ILE A 450 2.47 21.85 11.58
CA ILE A 450 2.88 20.54 11.05
C ILE A 450 4.19 20.07 11.71
N GLU A 451 5.13 20.98 11.99
CA GLU A 451 6.42 20.65 12.63
C GLU A 451 6.27 20.09 14.06
N LYS A 452 5.09 20.23 14.67
CA LYS A 452 4.78 19.73 16.02
C LYS A 452 4.15 18.33 16.00
N LEU A 453 3.90 17.80 14.81
CA LEU A 453 3.15 16.58 14.57
C LEU A 453 4.03 15.58 13.82
N THR A 454 3.86 14.31 14.15
CA THR A 454 4.47 13.21 13.39
C THR A 454 3.44 12.26 12.80
N ILE A 455 2.18 12.41 13.20
CA ILE A 455 1.07 11.57 12.75
C ILE A 455 0.01 12.48 12.11
N PHE A 456 -0.38 12.14 10.89
CA PHE A 456 -1.43 12.82 10.12
C PHE A 456 -2.49 11.81 9.68
N THR A 457 -3.76 12.22 9.55
CA THR A 457 -4.80 11.48 8.81
C THR A 457 -4.49 11.48 7.32
N ARG A 458 -5.03 10.54 6.53
CA ARG A 458 -4.75 10.53 5.09
C ARG A 458 -5.33 11.76 4.44
N ILE A 459 -6.52 12.16 4.85
CA ILE A 459 -7.13 13.40 4.38
C ILE A 459 -6.30 14.65 4.77
N GLU A 460 -5.73 14.70 5.97
CA GLU A 460 -4.79 15.79 6.35
C GLU A 460 -3.58 15.81 5.41
N THR A 461 -2.94 14.66 5.17
CA THR A 461 -1.80 14.57 4.22
C THR A 461 -2.20 15.05 2.82
N MET A 462 -3.38 14.67 2.33
CA MET A 462 -3.90 15.12 1.03
C MET A 462 -4.12 16.65 1.00
N VAL A 463 -4.71 17.22 2.05
CA VAL A 463 -4.96 18.67 2.18
C VAL A 463 -3.64 19.45 2.26
N ILE A 464 -2.66 18.98 3.05
CA ILE A 464 -1.32 19.59 3.16
C ILE A 464 -0.63 19.57 1.79
N ASN A 465 -0.64 18.43 1.12
CA ASN A 465 -0.07 18.27 -0.22
C ASN A 465 -0.70 19.24 -1.24
N ARG A 466 -2.01 19.49 -1.13
CA ARG A 466 -2.75 20.40 -2.00
C ARG A 466 -2.50 21.88 -1.67
N TYR A 467 -2.32 22.20 -0.39
CA TYR A 467 -1.87 23.52 0.06
C TYR A 467 -0.54 23.89 -0.62
N PHE A 468 0.48 23.03 -0.48
CA PHE A 468 1.79 23.31 -1.05
C PHE A 468 1.79 23.30 -2.59
N TYR A 469 0.94 22.49 -3.22
CA TYR A 469 0.71 22.58 -4.66
C TYR A 469 0.19 23.97 -5.08
N CYS A 470 -0.76 24.55 -4.35
CA CYS A 470 -1.24 25.90 -4.64
C CYS A 470 -0.14 26.95 -4.44
N MET A 471 0.67 26.81 -3.40
CA MET A 471 1.78 27.71 -3.10
C MET A 471 2.87 27.68 -4.17
N ASP A 472 3.18 26.50 -4.72
CA ASP A 472 4.08 26.34 -5.87
C ASP A 472 3.54 27.05 -7.13
N LYS A 473 2.24 26.95 -7.41
CA LYS A 473 1.63 27.65 -8.56
C LYS A 473 1.73 29.17 -8.49
N VAL A 474 1.77 29.74 -7.29
CA VAL A 474 2.00 31.18 -7.08
C VAL A 474 3.45 31.53 -6.79
N LYS A 475 4.36 30.55 -6.89
CA LYS A 475 5.81 30.68 -6.65
C LYS A 475 6.15 31.23 -5.26
N ASN A 476 5.35 30.89 -4.25
CA ASN A 476 5.59 31.29 -2.87
C ASN A 476 6.16 30.11 -2.07
N TYR A 477 7.48 30.15 -1.83
CA TYR A 477 8.21 29.10 -1.13
C TYR A 477 8.58 29.47 0.32
N THR A 478 8.00 30.53 0.87
CA THR A 478 8.34 31.02 2.23
C THR A 478 8.14 29.97 3.32
N LYS A 479 7.13 29.11 3.17
CA LYS A 479 6.80 28.03 4.12
C LYS A 479 7.32 26.66 3.69
N LEU A 480 8.17 26.57 2.66
CA LEU A 480 8.65 25.28 2.14
C LEU A 480 9.39 24.47 3.22
N GLY A 481 10.13 25.12 4.11
CA GLY A 481 10.84 24.47 5.22
C GLY A 481 9.93 23.66 6.16
N VAL A 482 8.66 24.08 6.33
CA VAL A 482 7.66 23.34 7.13
C VAL A 482 7.33 22.00 6.48
N TYR A 483 7.18 22.00 5.15
CA TYR A 483 6.91 20.79 4.38
C TYR A 483 8.11 19.86 4.35
N GLU A 484 9.32 20.42 4.26
CA GLU A 484 10.56 19.66 4.37
C GLU A 484 10.73 19.03 5.76
N SER A 485 10.29 19.70 6.83
CA SER A 485 10.27 19.14 8.18
C SER A 485 9.36 17.90 8.28
N MET A 486 8.18 17.95 7.63
CA MET A 486 7.30 16.78 7.49
C MET A 486 8.01 15.64 6.74
N CYS A 487 8.70 15.94 5.63
CA CYS A 487 9.48 14.96 4.88
C CYS A 487 10.62 14.35 5.72
N ASN A 488 11.34 15.19 6.47
CA ASN A 488 12.45 14.78 7.33
C ASN A 488 11.99 13.91 8.50
N THR A 489 10.76 14.09 8.97
CA THR A 489 10.18 13.23 10.02
C THR A 489 10.13 11.77 9.55
N TYR A 490 9.68 11.53 8.30
CA TYR A 490 9.71 10.19 7.70
C TYR A 490 11.13 9.66 7.50
N LEU A 491 12.08 10.51 7.08
CA LEU A 491 13.49 10.10 6.90
C LEU A 491 14.20 9.75 8.22
N SER A 492 13.83 10.44 9.30
CA SER A 492 14.47 10.29 10.61
C SER A 492 14.10 8.99 11.32
N ASP A 493 12.98 8.37 10.95
CA ASP A 493 12.53 7.07 11.48
C ASP A 493 13.23 5.92 10.75
N SER A 494 14.57 5.96 10.75
CA SER A 494 15.45 5.09 9.97
C SER A 494 15.08 3.60 10.14
N GLY A 495 14.49 3.01 9.09
CA GLY A 495 14.03 1.63 9.04
C GLY A 495 12.52 1.46 8.83
N ASN A 496 11.71 2.51 9.05
CA ASN A 496 10.25 2.52 8.85
C ASN A 496 9.80 3.36 7.63
N ASP A 497 10.73 3.87 6.82
CA ASP A 497 10.43 4.59 5.58
C ASP A 497 9.57 3.75 4.62
N ARG A 498 9.93 2.47 4.45
CA ARG A 498 9.13 1.49 3.70
C ARG A 498 7.75 1.25 4.32
N ALA A 499 7.65 1.34 5.65
CA ALA A 499 6.38 1.15 6.34
C ALA A 499 5.36 2.24 5.96
N SER A 500 5.86 3.45 5.73
CA SER A 500 5.06 4.63 5.42
C SER A 500 5.13 5.03 3.94
N ALA A 501 5.54 4.12 3.05
CA ALA A 501 5.87 4.41 1.66
C ALA A 501 4.75 5.17 0.92
N THR A 502 3.49 4.74 1.08
CA THR A 502 2.33 5.38 0.43
C THR A 502 2.19 6.88 0.72
N ASN A 503 2.41 7.31 1.96
CA ASN A 503 2.34 8.74 2.29
C ASN A 503 3.66 9.45 2.00
N PHE A 504 4.78 8.76 2.21
CA PHE A 504 6.10 9.33 2.08
C PHE A 504 6.48 9.64 0.63
N GLU A 505 6.13 8.77 -0.33
CA GLU A 505 6.42 8.93 -1.77
C GLU A 505 5.81 10.22 -2.34
N GLY A 506 4.56 10.51 -1.95
CA GLY A 506 3.85 11.72 -2.34
C GLY A 506 4.46 12.99 -1.73
N THR A 507 4.99 12.89 -0.51
CA THR A 507 5.69 14.00 0.14
C THR A 507 7.03 14.26 -0.53
N LEU A 508 7.84 13.22 -0.75
CA LEU A 508 9.15 13.28 -1.42
C LEU A 508 9.06 13.91 -2.81
N THR A 509 8.10 13.47 -3.63
CA THR A 509 7.91 14.00 -5.00
C THR A 509 7.69 15.50 -5.01
N ARG A 510 6.87 15.98 -4.07
CA ARG A 510 6.54 17.40 -3.94
C ARG A 510 7.73 18.17 -3.39
N CYS A 511 8.44 17.65 -2.39
CA CYS A 511 9.68 18.25 -1.89
C CYS A 511 10.71 18.38 -3.01
N ALA A 512 10.92 17.33 -3.80
CA ALA A 512 11.80 17.35 -4.97
C ALA A 512 11.36 18.43 -5.95
N SER A 513 10.10 18.43 -6.39
CA SER A 513 9.60 19.40 -7.37
C SER A 513 9.70 20.84 -6.89
N TYR A 514 9.27 21.14 -5.66
CA TYR A 514 9.19 22.52 -5.15
C TYR A 514 10.56 23.09 -4.85
N THR A 515 11.49 22.29 -4.29
CA THR A 515 12.87 22.75 -4.09
C THR A 515 13.57 23.00 -5.43
N GLY A 516 13.32 22.18 -6.45
CA GLY A 516 13.80 22.40 -7.81
C GLY A 516 13.27 23.71 -8.41
N ASN A 517 11.96 23.95 -8.31
CA ASN A 517 11.33 25.20 -8.76
C ASN A 517 11.82 26.45 -8.00
N ALA A 518 12.26 26.27 -6.75
CA ALA A 518 12.91 27.30 -5.93
C ALA A 518 14.43 27.45 -6.20
N ALA A 519 14.94 26.81 -7.26
CA ALA A 519 16.36 26.78 -7.65
C ALA A 519 17.31 26.15 -6.60
N ARG A 520 16.77 25.33 -5.69
CA ARG A 520 17.54 24.50 -4.75
C ARG A 520 17.78 23.11 -5.32
N PHE A 521 18.50 23.05 -6.44
CA PHE A 521 18.67 21.86 -7.26
C PHE A 521 19.33 20.67 -6.53
N THR A 522 20.31 20.93 -5.65
CA THR A 522 20.97 19.87 -4.88
C THR A 522 20.00 19.18 -3.92
N ASP A 523 19.18 19.95 -3.22
CA ASP A 523 18.19 19.39 -2.30
C ASP A 523 17.12 18.61 -3.06
N SER A 524 16.67 19.16 -4.20
CA SER A 524 15.72 18.49 -5.09
C SER A 524 16.25 17.14 -5.59
N ASN A 525 17.52 17.08 -5.98
CA ASN A 525 18.16 15.82 -6.37
C ASN A 525 18.23 14.84 -5.19
N ASN A 526 18.54 15.29 -3.97
CA ASN A 526 18.57 14.40 -2.80
C ASN A 526 17.19 13.80 -2.50
N TYR A 527 16.13 14.61 -2.52
CA TYR A 527 14.76 14.10 -2.36
C TYR A 527 14.38 13.12 -3.47
N SER A 528 14.81 13.40 -4.70
CA SER A 528 14.57 12.51 -5.84
C SER A 528 15.27 11.17 -5.65
N GLU A 529 16.56 11.16 -5.28
CA GLU A 529 17.33 9.95 -5.02
C GLU A 529 16.72 9.09 -3.91
N TRP A 530 16.26 9.71 -2.81
CA TRP A 530 15.55 9.00 -1.73
C TRP A 530 14.22 8.41 -2.22
N GLY A 531 13.47 9.15 -3.03
CA GLY A 531 12.21 8.69 -3.60
C GLY A 531 12.36 7.54 -4.59
N ILE A 532 13.36 7.58 -5.47
CA ILE A 532 13.65 6.47 -6.39
C ILE A 532 14.02 5.22 -5.59
N ASN A 533 14.88 5.38 -4.58
CA ASN A 533 15.27 4.26 -3.74
C ASN A 533 14.04 3.65 -3.02
N LEU A 534 13.16 4.47 -2.46
CA LEU A 534 11.96 4.02 -1.76
C LEU A 534 10.99 3.27 -2.68
N GLU A 535 10.62 3.86 -3.82
CA GLU A 535 9.68 3.29 -4.79
C GLU A 535 10.21 1.94 -5.32
N LEU A 536 11.48 1.86 -5.71
CA LEU A 536 12.07 0.62 -6.19
C LEU A 536 12.18 -0.45 -5.09
N ASN A 537 12.52 -0.08 -3.85
CA ASN A 537 12.58 -1.03 -2.73
C ASN A 537 11.21 -1.46 -2.21
N CYS A 538 10.14 -0.76 -2.59
CA CYS A 538 8.76 -1.16 -2.30
C CYS A 538 8.06 -1.77 -3.52
N GLU A 539 8.74 -1.86 -4.67
CA GLU A 539 8.19 -2.27 -5.97
C GLU A 539 6.93 -1.47 -6.34
N ARG A 540 7.00 -0.16 -6.18
CA ARG A 540 5.95 0.80 -6.50
C ARG A 540 6.42 1.69 -7.65
N MET A 541 5.47 2.28 -8.37
CA MET A 541 5.78 3.29 -9.38
C MET A 541 4.78 4.45 -9.41
N HIS A 542 4.12 4.78 -8.29
CA HIS A 542 3.06 5.81 -8.28
C HIS A 542 3.56 7.20 -8.70
N CYS A 543 4.75 7.59 -8.23
CA CYS A 543 5.37 8.87 -8.54
C CYS A 543 6.78 8.74 -9.11
N LEU A 544 7.24 7.51 -9.32
CA LEU A 544 8.57 7.17 -9.82
C LEU A 544 8.94 7.90 -11.11
N SER A 545 8.04 8.00 -12.10
CA SER A 545 8.31 8.74 -13.35
C SER A 545 8.65 10.22 -13.10
N THR A 546 7.91 10.86 -12.19
CA THR A 546 8.09 12.28 -11.86
C THR A 546 9.38 12.52 -11.10
N ILE A 547 9.65 11.70 -10.08
CA ILE A 547 10.85 11.81 -9.26
C ILE A 547 12.12 11.54 -10.07
N ILE A 548 12.11 10.55 -10.99
CA ILE A 548 13.25 10.30 -11.87
C ILE A 548 13.54 11.53 -12.73
N TYR A 549 12.51 12.16 -13.28
CA TYR A 549 12.65 13.32 -14.15
C TYR A 549 13.18 14.59 -13.43
N CYS A 550 12.94 14.74 -12.13
CA CYS A 550 13.43 15.90 -11.38
C CYS A 550 14.95 16.07 -11.52
N ILE A 551 15.73 14.98 -11.47
CA ILE A 551 17.19 15.00 -11.56
C ILE A 551 17.71 15.58 -12.90
N PRO A 552 17.36 15.02 -14.08
CA PRO A 552 17.81 15.57 -15.36
C PRO A 552 17.30 16.99 -15.59
N TRP A 553 16.07 17.32 -15.16
CA TRP A 553 15.55 18.68 -15.25
C TRP A 553 16.39 19.68 -14.43
N ASN A 554 16.68 19.36 -13.17
CA ASN A 554 17.53 20.19 -12.32
C ASN A 554 18.93 20.38 -12.90
N ASN A 555 19.53 19.32 -13.46
CA ASN A 555 20.85 19.40 -14.07
C ASN A 555 20.86 20.33 -15.28
N ALA A 556 19.83 20.28 -16.13
CA ALA A 556 19.68 21.21 -17.24
C ALA A 556 19.48 22.67 -16.78
N GLU A 557 18.60 22.91 -15.80
CA GLU A 557 18.28 24.26 -15.32
C GLU A 557 19.41 24.91 -14.51
N CYS A 558 20.24 24.11 -13.82
CA CYS A 558 21.41 24.64 -13.11
C CYS A 558 22.58 25.03 -14.03
N GLY A 559 22.39 24.95 -15.36
CA GLY A 559 23.37 25.33 -16.37
C GLY A 559 24.50 24.32 -16.56
N ARG A 560 24.38 23.10 -16.02
CA ARG A 560 25.30 22.00 -16.34
C ARG A 560 25.00 21.47 -17.73
N ASN A 561 26.04 20.97 -18.40
CA ASN A 561 25.83 20.23 -19.64
C ASN A 561 25.07 18.94 -19.32
N VAL A 562 23.98 18.71 -20.05
CA VAL A 562 23.19 17.48 -19.95
C VAL A 562 24.09 16.31 -20.36
N SER A 563 24.20 15.32 -19.46
CA SER A 563 25.00 14.13 -19.67
C SER A 563 24.19 13.00 -20.33
N GLY A 564 24.88 11.97 -20.82
CA GLY A 564 24.21 10.75 -21.29
C GLY A 564 23.42 10.04 -20.17
N ASP A 565 23.86 10.17 -18.91
CA ASP A 565 23.13 9.64 -17.74
C ASP A 565 21.81 10.39 -17.53
N ASP A 566 21.80 11.71 -17.73
CA ASP A 566 20.58 12.52 -17.66
C ASP A 566 19.57 12.15 -18.75
N ILE A 567 20.05 11.88 -19.96
CA ILE A 567 19.21 11.38 -21.06
C ILE A 567 18.62 10.02 -20.67
N LYS A 568 19.44 9.07 -20.24
CA LYS A 568 18.98 7.73 -19.86
C LYS A 568 17.99 7.76 -18.69
N MET A 569 18.22 8.62 -17.70
CA MET A 569 17.27 8.86 -16.60
C MET A 569 15.93 9.39 -17.13
N CYS A 570 15.94 10.37 -18.05
CA CYS A 570 14.70 10.89 -18.63
C CYS A 570 13.96 9.84 -19.48
N GLU A 571 14.69 8.98 -20.21
CA GLU A 571 14.10 7.82 -20.90
C GLU A 571 13.47 6.84 -19.93
N CYS A 572 14.10 6.58 -18.78
CA CYS A 572 13.49 5.77 -17.72
C CYS A 572 12.19 6.40 -17.20
N ALA A 573 12.16 7.70 -16.96
CA ALA A 573 10.94 8.42 -16.58
C ALA A 573 9.84 8.29 -17.64
N TYR A 574 10.20 8.37 -18.93
CA TYR A 574 9.30 8.15 -20.05
C TYR A 574 8.68 6.75 -20.05
N TRP A 575 9.50 5.70 -19.91
CA TRP A 575 9.01 4.33 -19.94
C TRP A 575 8.15 3.97 -18.72
N VAL A 576 8.47 4.50 -17.54
CA VAL A 576 7.59 4.37 -16.37
C VAL A 576 6.24 5.08 -16.62
N ALA A 577 6.26 6.30 -17.19
CA ALA A 577 5.02 7.01 -17.56
C ALA A 577 4.22 6.26 -18.63
N TRP A 578 4.89 5.58 -19.58
CA TRP A 578 4.25 4.71 -20.56
C TRP A 578 3.54 3.53 -19.89
N MET A 579 4.22 2.83 -18.96
CA MET A 579 3.64 1.72 -18.22
C MET A 579 2.41 2.16 -17.39
N LEU A 580 2.36 3.41 -16.94
CA LEU A 580 1.24 4.01 -16.22
C LEU A 580 0.17 4.64 -17.12
N ASN A 581 0.32 4.60 -18.45
CA ASN A 581 -0.55 5.25 -19.43
C ASN A 581 -0.66 6.78 -19.30
N GLU A 582 0.38 7.44 -18.76
CA GLU A 582 0.41 8.89 -18.49
C GLU A 582 0.85 9.70 -19.73
N LYS A 583 0.00 9.73 -20.77
CA LYS A 583 0.30 10.38 -22.07
C LYS A 583 0.81 11.81 -21.95
N GLY A 584 0.29 12.58 -21.00
CA GLY A 584 0.72 13.96 -20.74
C GLY A 584 2.19 14.04 -20.32
N ARG A 585 2.62 13.16 -19.40
CA ARG A 585 4.02 13.09 -18.94
C ARG A 585 4.94 12.53 -20.01
N MET A 586 4.51 11.49 -20.74
CA MET A 586 5.26 10.95 -21.88
C MET A 586 5.63 12.05 -22.89
N ASN A 587 4.64 12.86 -23.31
CA ASN A 587 4.85 13.95 -24.26
C ASN A 587 5.76 15.06 -23.71
N PHE A 588 5.80 15.24 -22.40
CA PHE A 588 6.64 16.23 -21.74
C PHE A 588 8.09 15.75 -21.65
N TYR A 589 8.32 14.49 -21.26
CA TYR A 589 9.65 13.88 -21.20
C TYR A 589 10.26 13.71 -22.58
N ASN A 590 9.49 13.27 -23.58
CA ASN A 590 9.98 13.12 -24.95
C ASN A 590 10.48 14.45 -25.53
N ARG A 591 9.75 15.55 -25.32
CA ARG A 591 10.20 16.90 -25.72
C ARG A 591 11.50 17.32 -25.03
N TRP A 592 11.69 16.92 -23.78
CA TRP A 592 12.93 17.20 -23.07
C TRP A 592 14.09 16.38 -23.66
N ILE A 593 13.87 15.09 -23.97
CA ILE A 593 14.87 14.21 -24.58
C ILE A 593 15.28 14.78 -25.96
N GLU A 594 14.33 15.04 -26.85
CA GLU A 594 14.58 15.60 -28.19
C GLU A 594 15.42 16.89 -28.13
N LYS A 595 15.10 17.80 -27.20
CA LYS A 595 15.81 19.07 -27.02
C LYS A 595 17.29 18.90 -26.63
N HIS A 596 17.66 17.81 -25.95
CA HIS A 596 18.99 17.62 -25.37
C HIS A 596 19.80 16.48 -25.99
N SER A 597 19.17 15.60 -26.80
CA SER A 597 19.87 14.55 -27.56
C SER A 597 20.48 15.04 -28.88
N GLU A 598 20.13 16.25 -29.34
CA GLU A 598 20.64 16.87 -30.58
C GLU A 598 21.91 17.74 -30.39
N LYS A 599 22.52 17.71 -29.20
CA LYS A 599 23.76 18.43 -28.87
C LYS A 599 24.84 17.47 -28.40
#